data_AF-A0A7C5RRW8-F1
#
_entry.id   AF-A0A7C5RRW8-F1
#
_cell.length_a   1.000
_cell.length_b   1.000
_cell.length_c   1.000
_cell.angle_alpha   90.00
_cell.angle_beta   90.00
_cell.angle_gamma   90.00
#
_symmetry.space_group_name_H-M   'P 1'
#
loop_
_entity.id
_entity.type
_entity.pdbx_description
1 polymer ?
#
loop_
_entity_poly.entity_id
_entity_poly.type
_entity_poly.pdbx_seq_one_letter_code
_entity_poly.pdbx_strand_id
1 'polypeptide(L)'
;MTLGEQWALVGRFILAATFGGLIGLQREIQGYPAGARTLSLVSLGSCLFTAASRLLGGDDRVAAGVVTGIGFLGAGVILREGPTVRG
;
A
#
# COMPACT_ATOMS: atom_id res chain seq x y z
N MET A 1 -5.21 21.49 -12.93
CA MET A 1 -4.46 20.25 -13.24
C MET A 1 -3.96 20.37 -14.66
N THR A 2 -2.66 20.52 -14.83
CA THR A 2 -1.99 20.54 -16.14
C THR A 2 -1.88 19.11 -16.69
N LEU A 3 -1.74 18.95 -18.01
CA LEU A 3 -1.57 17.63 -18.64
C LEU A 3 -0.36 16.89 -18.06
N GLY A 4 0.74 17.60 -17.76
CA GLY A 4 1.94 17.03 -17.15
C GLY A 4 1.71 16.42 -15.75
N GLU A 5 0.86 17.02 -14.93
CA GLU A 5 0.51 16.47 -13.61
C GLU A 5 -0.29 15.17 -13.72
N GLN A 6 -1.15 15.05 -14.74
CA GLN A 6 -1.92 13.83 -14.99
C GLN A 6 -1.00 12.68 -15.38
N TRP A 7 -0.05 12.91 -16.29
CA TRP A 7 0.97 11.92 -16.65
C TRP A 7 1.82 11.48 -15.46
N ALA A 8 2.23 12.44 -14.63
CA ALA A 8 2.97 12.14 -13.40
C ALA A 8 2.13 11.28 -12.43
N LEU A 9 0.83 11.54 -12.31
CA LEU A 9 -0.07 10.78 -11.46
C LEU A 9 -0.24 9.34 -11.93
N VAL A 10 -0.47 9.15 -13.23
CA VAL A 10 -0.55 7.83 -13.86
C VAL A 10 0.76 7.06 -13.66
N GLY A 11 1.90 7.72 -13.86
CA GLY A 11 3.21 7.13 -13.57
C GLY A 11 3.36 6.66 -12.13
N ARG A 12 2.90 7.46 -11.15
CA ARG A 12 2.91 7.08 -9.73
C ARG A 12 2.04 5.87 -9.44
N PHE A 13 0.85 5.77 -10.04
CA PHE A 13 -0.03 4.61 -9.85
C PHE A 13 0.58 3.34 -10.43
N ILE A 14 1.16 3.41 -11.64
CA ILE A 14 1.85 2.27 -12.25
C ILE A 14 3.01 1.83 -11.35
N LEU A 15 3.87 2.75 -10.92
CA LEU A 15 4.99 2.44 -10.05
C LEU A 15 4.53 1.87 -8.70
N ALA A 16 3.50 2.44 -8.08
CA ALA A 16 2.94 1.93 -6.82
C ALA A 16 2.46 0.48 -6.98
N ALA A 17 1.67 0.19 -8.02
CA ALA A 17 1.18 -1.16 -8.31
C ALA A 17 2.34 -2.14 -8.57
N THR A 18 3.32 -1.75 -9.37
CA THR A 18 4.45 -2.60 -9.72
C THR A 18 5.30 -2.90 -8.49
N PHE A 19 5.71 -1.89 -7.71
CA PHE A 19 6.52 -2.12 -6.52
C PHE A 19 5.75 -2.89 -5.44
N GLY A 20 4.49 -2.55 -5.17
CA GLY A 20 3.66 -3.29 -4.22
C GLY A 20 3.43 -4.74 -4.66
N GLY A 21 3.22 -4.94 -5.97
CA GLY A 21 3.08 -6.27 -6.57
C GLY A 21 4.37 -7.10 -6.49
N LEU A 22 5.54 -6.50 -6.77
CA LEU A 22 6.84 -7.18 -6.67
C LEU A 22 7.17 -7.61 -5.24
N ILE A 23 6.94 -6.72 -4.26
CA ILE A 23 7.14 -7.05 -2.84
C ILE A 23 6.17 -8.16 -2.43
N GLY A 24 4.90 -8.05 -2.83
CA GLY A 24 3.91 -9.07 -2.50
C GLY A 24 4.18 -10.41 -3.20
N LEU A 25 4.71 -10.42 -4.43
CA LEU A 25 5.15 -11.63 -5.13
C LEU A 25 6.28 -12.33 -4.36
N GLN A 26 7.27 -11.57 -3.90
CA GLN A 26 8.35 -12.14 -3.09
C GLN A 26 7.81 -12.74 -1.78
N ARG A 27 6.87 -12.06 -1.12
CA ARG A 27 6.21 -12.57 0.10
C ARG A 27 5.40 -13.84 -0.17
N GLU A 28 4.67 -13.89 -1.28
CA GLU A 28 3.87 -15.04 -1.69
C GLU A 28 4.76 -16.26 -1.96
N ILE A 29 5.89 -16.07 -2.66
CA ILE A 29 6.87 -17.13 -2.91
C ILE A 29 7.48 -17.66 -1.59
N GLN A 30 7.68 -16.78 -0.61
CA GLN A 30 8.20 -17.14 0.71
C GLN A 30 7.13 -17.72 1.66
N GLY A 31 5.87 -17.87 1.20
CA GLY A 31 4.79 -18.47 1.98
C GLY A 31 4.18 -17.56 3.05
N TYR A 32 4.35 -16.24 2.92
CA TYR A 32 3.71 -15.28 3.82
C TYR A 32 2.21 -15.13 3.51
N PRO A 33 1.37 -14.81 4.52
CA PRO A 33 -0.09 -14.69 4.33
C PRO A 33 -0.49 -13.53 3.41
N ALA A 34 0.29 -12.44 3.42
CA ALA A 34 0.07 -11.27 2.57
C ALA A 34 0.91 -11.37 1.30
N GLY A 35 0.27 -11.74 0.18
CA GLY A 35 0.91 -11.94 -1.12
C GLY A 35 0.78 -10.75 -2.08
N ALA A 36 0.96 -11.02 -3.37
CA ALA A 36 1.04 -10.02 -4.44
C ALA A 36 -0.20 -9.14 -4.55
N ARG A 37 -1.39 -9.74 -4.47
CA ARG A 37 -2.67 -9.03 -4.57
C ARG A 37 -2.86 -8.04 -3.42
N THR A 38 -2.52 -8.43 -2.20
CA THR A 38 -2.73 -7.59 -1.01
C THR A 38 -1.84 -6.36 -1.05
N LEU A 39 -0.53 -6.54 -1.26
CA LEU A 39 0.42 -5.42 -1.24
C LEU A 39 0.28 -4.49 -2.46
N SER A 40 -0.08 -5.01 -3.64
CA SER A 40 -0.37 -4.18 -4.82
C SER A 40 -1.62 -3.30 -4.62
N LEU A 41 -2.70 -3.84 -4.05
CA LEU A 41 -3.91 -3.05 -3.76
C LEU A 41 -3.67 -2.01 -2.65
N VAL A 42 -2.92 -2.37 -1.60
CA VAL A 42 -2.59 -1.45 -0.50
C VAL A 42 -1.73 -0.28 -0.99
N SER A 43 -0.70 -0.54 -1.78
CA SER A 43 0.16 0.50 -2.34
C SER A 43 -0.58 1.40 -3.33
N LEU A 44 -1.41 0.84 -4.21
CA LEU A 44 -2.28 1.60 -5.11
C LEU A 44 -3.28 2.48 -4.36
N GLY A 45 -4.00 1.90 -3.39
CA GLY A 45 -4.97 2.62 -2.57
C GLY A 45 -4.33 3.76 -1.79
N SER A 46 -3.16 3.52 -1.20
CA SER A 46 -2.38 4.55 -0.50
C SER A 46 -2.02 5.71 -1.43
N CYS A 47 -1.49 5.41 -2.62
CA CYS A 47 -1.16 6.43 -3.61
C CYS A 47 -2.40 7.22 -4.06
N LEU A 48 -3.53 6.55 -4.27
CA LEU A 48 -4.78 7.17 -4.68
C LEU A 48 -5.31 8.11 -3.60
N PHE A 49 -5.37 7.67 -2.33
CA PHE A 49 -5.85 8.50 -1.23
C PHE A 49 -4.95 9.71 -0.98
N THR A 50 -3.62 9.54 -1.02
CA THR A 50 -2.69 10.67 -0.90
C THR A 50 -2.83 11.65 -2.06
N ALA A 51 -3.02 11.17 -3.29
CA ALA A 51 -3.25 12.03 -4.45
C ALA A 51 -4.57 12.79 -4.35
N ALA A 52 -5.66 12.10 -3.98
CA ALA A 52 -6.98 12.70 -3.79
C ALA A 52 -6.96 13.75 -2.67
N SER A 53 -6.27 13.45 -1.56
CA SER A 53 -6.07 14.40 -0.45
C SER A 53 -5.41 15.69 -0.92
N ARG A 54 -4.32 15.59 -1.70
CA ARG A 54 -3.61 16.75 -2.22
C ARG A 54 -4.47 17.62 -3.15
N LEU A 55 -5.38 17.01 -3.91
CA LEU A 55 -6.31 17.73 -4.80
C LEU A 55 -7.43 18.44 -4.05
N LEU A 56 -7.87 17.88 -2.93
CA LEU A 56 -8.91 18.46 -2.07
C LEU A 56 -8.36 19.48 -1.06
N GLY A 57 -7.06 19.81 -1.13
CA GLY A 57 -6.39 20.69 -0.18
C GLY A 57 -6.18 20.08 1.21
N GLY A 58 -6.16 18.75 1.29
CA GLY A 58 -6.04 18.00 2.54
C GLY A 58 -4.61 17.96 3.11
N ASP A 59 -4.55 18.02 4.44
CA ASP A 59 -3.34 17.91 5.27
C ASP A 59 -2.76 16.48 5.36
N ASP A 60 -1.62 16.36 6.05
CA ASP A 60 -0.92 15.13 6.44
C ASP A 60 -1.81 14.07 7.16
N ARG A 61 -3.05 14.41 7.52
CA ARG A 61 -4.02 13.51 8.15
C ARG A 61 -4.36 12.29 7.30
N VAL A 62 -4.43 12.43 5.98
CA VAL A 62 -4.68 11.27 5.09
C VAL A 62 -3.47 10.36 5.05
N ALA A 63 -2.26 10.91 5.01
CA ALA A 63 -1.04 10.12 5.13
C ALA A 63 -0.98 9.40 6.48
N ALA A 64 -1.33 10.07 7.59
CA ALA A 64 -1.43 9.46 8.91
C ALA A 64 -2.47 8.32 8.95
N GLY A 65 -3.62 8.49 8.30
CA GLY A 65 -4.65 7.45 8.17
C GLY A 65 -4.18 6.24 7.38
N VAL A 66 -3.48 6.46 6.27
CA VAL A 66 -2.85 5.40 5.47
C VAL A 66 -1.80 4.64 6.29
N VAL A 67 -0.91 5.34 7.00
CA VAL A 67 0.11 4.72 7.86
C VAL A 67 -0.54 3.88 8.97
N THR A 68 -1.61 4.39 9.58
CA THR A 68 -2.38 3.65 10.59
C THR A 68 -2.98 2.38 10.01
N GLY A 69 -3.61 2.46 8.83
CA GLY A 69 -4.20 1.32 8.13
C GLY A 69 -3.16 0.25 7.75
N ILE A 70 -1.99 0.66 7.25
CA ILE A 70 -0.87 -0.26 6.98
C ILE A 70 -0.40 -0.94 8.27
N GLY A 71 -0.36 -0.21 9.40
CA GLY A 71 -0.03 -0.77 10.72
C GLY A 71 -1.00 -1.88 11.15
N PHE A 72 -2.31 -1.69 10.95
CA PHE A 72 -3.32 -2.72 11.22
C PHE A 72 -3.21 -3.93 10.29
N LEU A 73 -2.94 -3.73 9.00
CA LEU A 73 -2.69 -4.82 8.08
C LEU A 73 -1.44 -5.61 8.47
N GLY A 74 -0.36 -4.94 8.86
CA GLY A 74 0.85 -5.58 9.35
C GLY A 74 0.60 -6.41 10.61
N ALA A 75 -0.10 -5.84 11.59
CA ALA A 75 -0.48 -6.55 12.82
C ALA A 75 -1.39 -7.75 12.54
N GLY A 76 -2.32 -7.64 11.58
CA GLY A 76 -3.23 -8.74 11.21
C GLY A 76 -2.56 -9.88 10.45
N VAL A 77 -1.41 -9.63 9.80
CA VAL A 77 -0.62 -10.66 9.10
C VAL A 77 0.28 -11.44 10.06
N ILE A 78 0.61 -10.87 11.22
CA ILE A 78 1.37 -11.52 12.28
C ILE A 78 0.40 -12.30 13.17
N LEU A 79 0.25 -13.60 12.91
CA LEU A 79 -0.60 -14.48 13.70
C LEU A 79 0.24 -15.32 14.66
N ARG A 80 -0.18 -15.41 15.91
CA ARG A 80 0.46 -16.25 16.93
C ARG A 80 -0.22 -17.62 16.98
N GLU A 81 0.52 -18.67 16.61
CA GLU A 81 0.10 -20.06 16.76
C GLU A 81 0.87 -20.71 17.92
N GLY A 82 0.27 -20.71 19.11
CA GLY A 82 0.87 -21.27 20.32
C GLY A 82 2.12 -20.51 20.79
N PRO A 83 3.27 -21.17 21.04
CA PRO A 83 4.53 -20.51 21.38
C PRO A 83 5.22 -19.87 20.15
N THR A 84 4.72 -20.12 18.93
CA THR A 84 5.35 -19.71 17.68
C THR A 84 4.64 -18.49 17.10
N VAL A 85 5.40 -17.51 16.63
CA VAL A 85 4.87 -16.35 15.90
C VAL A 85 5.24 -16.51 14.43
N ARG A 86 4.25 -16.48 13.54
CA ARG A 86 4.44 -16.45 12.09
C ARG A 86 3.81 -15.17 11.54
N GLY A 87 4.59 -14.39 10.83
CA GLY A 87 4.17 -13.14 10.18
C GLY A 87 5.07 -12.86 9.00
#